data_AF-A0A3Q1LF52-F1
#
_entry.id   AF-A0A3Q1LF52-F1
#
_cell.length_a   1.000
_cell.length_b   1.000
_cell.length_c   1.000
_cell.angle_alpha   90.00
_cell.angle_beta   90.00
_cell.angle_gamma   90.00
#
_symmetry.space_group_name_H-M   'P 1'
#
loop_
_entity.id
_entity.type
_entity.pdbx_description
1 polymer ?
#
loop_
_entity_poly.entity_id
_entity_poly.type
_entity_poly.pdbx_seq_one_letter_code
_entity_poly.pdbx_strand_id
1 'polypeptide(L)'
;MGRGVRVLLLLGLLHWAGGGEGRKTWRRRGQQPPPPPPPPRAEAAPAAGQPVESFPLDFTAVEGNMDSFMAQVKSLAQSLYPCSAQQLNEDLRLHLLLNTSVTCNDGSPAGYYLKESKGSRRWLLFLEGGWYCFNRENCDSRYDTMRRLMSSKDWPRTRTGTGILSSQPEENPHWWNANMVFIPYCSSDVWSGASSKSEKNPPDTQLYLTSFQPGDGRTGCPGHHLKPALLLCADDAGGTGVLLNVDRVAEQLEELGYPAIQVRGLADSGWFLDNKQYRRTDCIDTITCAPTEAIRRGIRYWNGVVPERCRRQFKEGEEWNCFFGYKVYPTLRCPVFVVQWLFDEAQLTVDNVHLTGQPVQEGQWLYIQNLGRELRNTLKDVPASFAPACLSHEIIIRSHWTDVQVKGTSLPRALHCWDRSLHDSHKANKAPLKGCPIHLVDSCPWPHCNPSCPTIRDQFTGQEMNVAQFLMHMGFDVQTVAQQQGLEPSKLLGMLSSGS
;
A
#
# COMPACT_ATOMS: atom_id res chain seq x y z
N MET A 1 0.21 -21.98 68.59
CA MET A 1 0.11 -23.06 67.59
C MET A 1 0.65 -22.48 66.28
N GLY A 2 1.94 -22.56 65.88
CA GLY A 2 2.85 -23.71 65.75
C GLY A 2 2.33 -24.62 64.63
N ARG A 3 2.96 -24.87 63.47
CA ARG A 3 4.33 -24.83 62.90
C ARG A 3 4.14 -24.82 61.35
N GLY A 4 5.08 -24.56 60.43
CA GLY A 4 6.53 -24.47 60.43
C GLY A 4 7.05 -24.75 58.99
N VAL A 5 8.18 -24.13 58.65
CA VAL A 5 8.88 -24.02 57.35
C VAL A 5 9.70 -25.27 56.97
N ARG A 6 10.07 -25.43 55.66
CA ARG A 6 11.38 -25.84 55.04
C ARG A 6 11.14 -26.62 53.72
N VAL A 7 11.58 -26.19 52.52
CA VAL A 7 12.94 -26.08 51.91
C VAL A 7 13.78 -27.37 51.99
N LEU A 8 14.10 -27.97 50.82
CA LEU A 8 15.43 -28.51 50.48
C LEU A 8 15.53 -29.03 49.02
N LEU A 9 16.56 -28.51 48.32
CA LEU A 9 17.24 -29.09 47.15
C LEU A 9 17.91 -30.43 47.51
N LEU A 10 18.17 -31.29 46.51
CA LEU A 10 19.39 -32.12 46.45
C LEU A 10 19.63 -32.70 45.03
N LEU A 11 20.83 -32.40 44.52
CA LEU A 11 21.53 -33.03 43.39
C LEU A 11 22.17 -34.36 43.83
N GLY A 12 22.36 -35.30 42.89
CA GLY A 12 23.17 -36.50 43.09
C GLY A 12 23.59 -37.18 41.77
N LEU A 13 24.89 -37.09 41.46
CA LEU A 13 25.65 -37.77 40.40
C LEU A 13 26.02 -39.23 40.78
N LEU A 14 26.30 -40.10 39.79
CA LEU A 14 27.20 -41.28 39.80
C LEU A 14 27.30 -41.84 38.35
N HIS A 15 28.39 -41.62 37.58
CA HIS A 15 29.57 -42.50 37.31
C HIS A 15 29.26 -43.88 36.70
N TRP A 16 29.58 -44.13 35.41
CA TRP A 16 30.85 -44.65 34.83
C TRP A 16 31.17 -46.11 35.16
N ALA A 17 31.14 -46.98 34.14
CA ALA A 17 31.93 -48.21 34.06
C ALA A 17 32.24 -48.51 32.57
N GLY A 18 33.52 -48.41 32.21
CA GLY A 18 34.07 -48.96 30.98
C GLY A 18 34.69 -50.33 31.23
N GLY A 19 34.86 -51.10 30.15
CA GLY A 19 35.64 -52.33 30.12
C GLY A 19 35.98 -52.68 28.69
N GLY A 20 37.28 -52.73 28.37
CA GLY A 20 37.82 -53.11 27.06
C GLY A 20 38.85 -54.24 27.18
N GLU A 21 39.39 -54.61 26.01
CA GLU A 21 40.46 -55.60 25.71
C GLU A 21 40.00 -57.08 25.56
N GLY A 22 40.44 -57.89 24.58
CA GLY A 22 41.41 -57.72 23.50
C GLY A 22 41.59 -59.00 22.63
N ARG A 23 41.71 -58.80 21.30
CA ARG A 23 42.80 -59.27 20.40
C ARG A 23 43.16 -60.78 20.30
N LYS A 24 42.96 -61.40 19.12
CA LYS A 24 43.99 -61.94 18.16
C LYS A 24 43.47 -63.01 17.15
N THR A 25 43.50 -62.61 15.88
CA THR A 25 43.78 -63.28 14.58
C THR A 25 44.31 -64.74 14.49
N TRP A 26 43.79 -65.58 13.56
CA TRP A 26 44.45 -66.01 12.27
C TRP A 26 43.66 -67.09 11.44
N ARG A 27 43.42 -66.77 10.14
CA ARG A 27 43.48 -67.55 8.85
C ARG A 27 42.57 -68.75 8.44
N ARG A 28 41.92 -68.53 7.26
CA ARG A 28 41.73 -69.32 5.98
C ARG A 28 41.00 -70.70 6.04
N ARG A 29 40.16 -71.15 5.08
CA ARG A 29 39.99 -70.90 3.62
C ARG A 29 38.65 -71.51 3.09
N GLY A 30 38.04 -70.89 2.04
CA GLY A 30 37.09 -71.48 1.04
C GLY A 30 35.59 -71.45 1.45
N GLN A 31 34.61 -71.01 0.66
CA GLN A 31 34.39 -70.94 -0.81
C GLN A 31 33.65 -69.64 -1.24
N GLN A 32 33.75 -69.28 -2.52
CA GLN A 32 33.27 -68.02 -3.14
C GLN A 32 31.76 -67.99 -3.48
N PRO A 33 31.08 -66.82 -3.38
CA PRO A 33 29.73 -66.55 -3.90
C PRO A 33 29.72 -65.90 -5.31
N PRO A 34 28.55 -65.82 -5.99
CA PRO A 34 28.39 -65.43 -7.39
C PRO A 34 28.59 -63.93 -7.68
N PRO A 35 28.78 -63.52 -8.95
CA PRO A 35 29.04 -62.13 -9.29
C PRO A 35 27.79 -61.24 -9.20
N PRO A 36 27.92 -60.00 -8.69
CA PRO A 36 26.87 -58.98 -8.73
C PRO A 36 26.78 -58.30 -10.11
N PRO A 37 25.61 -57.70 -10.45
CA PRO A 37 25.34 -57.09 -11.75
C PRO A 37 26.16 -55.79 -11.99
N PRO A 38 26.29 -55.36 -13.26
CA PRO A 38 27.15 -54.23 -13.64
C PRO A 38 26.63 -52.89 -13.10
N PRO A 39 27.53 -51.91 -12.88
CA PRO A 39 27.17 -50.60 -12.37
C PRO A 39 26.38 -49.79 -13.42
N PRO A 40 25.41 -48.97 -13.00
CA PRO A 40 24.78 -47.99 -13.87
C PRO A 40 25.83 -46.98 -14.37
N ARG A 41 25.73 -46.65 -15.65
CA ARG A 41 26.61 -45.70 -16.35
C ARG A 41 26.65 -44.37 -15.60
N ALA A 42 27.86 -43.84 -15.43
CA ALA A 42 28.07 -42.45 -15.07
C ALA A 42 27.55 -41.56 -16.20
N GLU A 43 26.44 -40.85 -15.97
CA GLU A 43 26.14 -39.64 -16.72
C GLU A 43 26.98 -38.49 -16.16
N ALA A 44 27.65 -37.80 -17.07
CA ALA A 44 28.62 -36.76 -16.79
C ALA A 44 28.01 -35.58 -16.02
N ALA A 45 28.82 -34.98 -15.15
CA ALA A 45 28.55 -33.67 -14.58
C ALA A 45 28.25 -32.64 -15.69
N PRO A 46 27.34 -31.67 -15.48
CA PRO A 46 27.12 -30.64 -16.47
C PRO A 46 28.40 -29.80 -16.60
N ALA A 47 28.94 -29.76 -17.80
CA ALA A 47 30.07 -28.93 -18.16
C ALA A 47 29.77 -27.45 -17.90
N ALA A 48 30.76 -26.75 -17.37
CA ALA A 48 30.78 -25.29 -17.31
C ALA A 48 30.69 -24.69 -18.72
N GLY A 49 29.86 -23.66 -18.87
CA GLY A 49 29.91 -22.71 -19.98
C GLY A 49 29.39 -23.22 -21.32
N GLN A 50 28.06 -23.19 -21.50
CA GLN A 50 27.50 -22.94 -22.83
C GLN A 50 27.14 -21.45 -22.93
N PRO A 51 27.55 -20.75 -24.01
CA PRO A 51 27.12 -19.39 -24.23
C PRO A 51 25.61 -19.42 -24.48
N VAL A 52 24.87 -18.59 -23.75
CA VAL A 52 23.51 -18.26 -24.15
C VAL A 52 23.63 -17.62 -25.53
N GLU A 53 23.15 -18.29 -26.57
CA GLU A 53 23.03 -17.68 -27.89
C GLU A 53 22.08 -16.48 -27.75
N SER A 54 22.67 -15.29 -27.63
CA SER A 54 21.93 -14.05 -27.81
C SER A 54 21.63 -13.92 -29.29
N PHE A 55 20.37 -14.08 -29.68
CA PHE A 55 19.91 -13.66 -30.99
C PHE A 55 19.77 -12.13 -30.95
N PRO A 56 20.64 -11.36 -31.64
CA PRO A 56 20.37 -9.95 -31.83
C PRO A 56 19.13 -9.86 -32.72
N LEU A 57 18.05 -9.29 -32.20
CA LEU A 57 16.93 -8.90 -33.04
C LEU A 57 17.40 -7.70 -33.88
N ASP A 58 17.65 -7.97 -35.16
CA ASP A 58 17.96 -6.96 -36.15
C ASP A 58 16.68 -6.20 -36.52
N PHE A 59 16.57 -4.95 -36.07
CA PHE A 59 15.43 -4.07 -36.30
C PHE A 59 15.55 -3.25 -37.60
N THR A 60 16.58 -3.50 -38.42
CA THR A 60 16.82 -2.72 -39.65
C THR A 60 15.77 -2.94 -40.74
N ALA A 61 14.85 -3.90 -40.57
CA ALA A 61 13.76 -4.18 -41.50
C ALA A 61 12.37 -3.64 -41.08
N VAL A 62 12.28 -2.68 -40.15
CA VAL A 62 10.99 -2.12 -39.69
C VAL A 62 10.82 -0.65 -40.09
N GLU A 63 10.80 -0.38 -41.39
CA GLU A 63 10.33 0.92 -41.93
C GLU A 63 9.05 0.82 -42.77
N GLY A 64 8.34 -0.32 -42.75
CA GLY A 64 7.13 -0.49 -43.58
C GLY A 64 5.89 -1.07 -42.92
N ASN A 65 5.97 -1.70 -41.74
CA ASN A 65 4.83 -2.46 -41.22
C ASN A 65 4.83 -2.65 -39.69
N MET A 66 4.63 -1.54 -38.97
CA MET A 66 4.63 -1.51 -37.50
C MET A 66 3.49 -2.34 -36.89
N ASP A 67 2.35 -2.42 -37.57
CA ASP A 67 1.19 -3.19 -37.11
C ASP A 67 1.45 -4.71 -37.17
N SER A 68 2.12 -5.18 -38.23
CA SER A 68 2.54 -6.58 -38.36
C SER A 68 3.57 -6.97 -37.31
N PHE A 69 4.52 -6.07 -37.02
CA PHE A 69 5.52 -6.28 -35.97
C PHE A 69 4.87 -6.37 -34.58
N MET A 70 3.97 -5.45 -34.24
CA MET A 70 3.24 -5.49 -32.96
C MET A 70 2.35 -6.73 -32.83
N ALA A 71 1.76 -7.21 -33.92
CA ALA A 71 1.03 -8.47 -33.95
C ALA A 71 1.94 -9.69 -33.69
N GLN A 72 3.15 -9.70 -34.25
CA GLN A 72 4.14 -10.76 -34.00
C GLN A 72 4.67 -10.74 -32.56
N VAL A 73 4.95 -9.56 -32.00
CA VAL A 73 5.34 -9.43 -30.59
C VAL A 73 4.22 -9.89 -29.65
N LYS A 74 2.96 -9.53 -29.96
CA LYS A 74 1.79 -9.98 -29.19
C LYS A 74 1.61 -11.50 -29.28
N SER A 75 1.78 -12.08 -30.48
CA SER A 75 1.73 -13.52 -30.71
C SER A 75 2.85 -14.26 -29.96
N LEU A 76 4.08 -13.72 -29.97
CA LEU A 76 5.21 -14.28 -29.24
C LEU A 76 4.99 -14.21 -27.73
N ALA A 77 4.53 -13.07 -27.22
CA ALA A 77 4.18 -12.90 -25.81
C ALA A 77 3.06 -13.88 -25.39
N GLN A 78 2.03 -14.05 -26.22
CA GLN A 78 0.94 -15.01 -26.00
C GLN A 78 1.40 -16.47 -26.09
N SER A 79 2.39 -16.76 -26.94
CA SER A 79 2.95 -18.11 -27.09
C SER A 79 3.91 -18.48 -25.96
N LEU A 80 4.60 -17.49 -25.38
CA LEU A 80 5.49 -17.66 -24.22
C LEU A 80 4.71 -17.66 -22.89
N TYR A 81 3.55 -17.00 -22.84
CA TYR A 81 2.65 -16.97 -21.69
C TYR A 81 2.35 -18.36 -21.10
N PRO A 82 1.93 -19.38 -21.89
CA PRO A 82 1.68 -20.73 -21.38
C PRO A 82 2.95 -21.50 -20.98
N CYS A 83 4.14 -21.14 -21.48
CA CYS A 83 5.40 -21.73 -21.03
C CYS A 83 5.87 -21.17 -19.67
N SER A 84 5.43 -19.97 -19.28
CA SER A 84 5.61 -19.38 -17.95
C SER A 84 4.45 -19.62 -16.98
N ALA A 85 3.25 -19.90 -17.49
CA ALA A 85 2.02 -20.11 -16.72
C ALA A 85 1.86 -21.54 -16.17
N GLN A 86 2.96 -22.20 -15.78
CA GLN A 86 2.87 -23.25 -14.79
C GLN A 86 2.47 -22.61 -13.46
N GLN A 87 1.17 -22.41 -13.25
CA GLN A 87 0.52 -22.14 -11.97
C GLN A 87 1.36 -21.27 -11.02
N LEU A 88 1.80 -20.10 -11.51
CA LEU A 88 2.51 -19.13 -10.68
C LEU A 88 1.54 -18.72 -9.58
N ASN A 89 1.81 -19.18 -8.35
CA ASN A 89 0.99 -18.84 -7.19
C ASN A 89 1.01 -17.31 -7.06
N GLU A 90 -0.12 -16.68 -7.36
CA GLU A 90 -0.23 -15.22 -7.39
C GLU A 90 -0.35 -14.61 -5.99
N ASP A 91 -0.64 -15.44 -4.99
CA ASP A 91 -0.93 -14.98 -3.64
C ASP A 91 0.32 -14.57 -2.88
N LEU A 92 0.17 -13.52 -2.08
CA LEU A 92 1.10 -13.17 -1.03
C LEU A 92 0.91 -14.13 0.15
N ARG A 93 2.00 -14.53 0.81
CA ARG A 93 2.00 -15.47 1.94
C ARG A 93 2.24 -14.76 3.26
N LEU A 94 1.50 -15.13 4.30
CA LEU A 94 1.63 -14.55 5.63
C LEU A 94 2.94 -14.95 6.33
N HIS A 95 3.65 -13.96 6.84
CA HIS A 95 4.78 -14.07 7.74
C HIS A 95 4.49 -13.26 9.01
N LEU A 96 4.39 -13.94 10.15
CA LEU A 96 4.34 -13.26 11.46
C LEU A 96 5.75 -12.79 11.83
N LEU A 97 5.84 -11.64 12.50
CA LEU A 97 7.12 -11.10 12.94
C LEU A 97 7.79 -12.05 13.94
N LEU A 98 9.10 -12.27 13.75
CA LEU A 98 9.91 -13.06 14.67
C LEU A 98 10.01 -12.40 16.05
N ASN A 99 10.05 -11.06 16.07
CA ASN A 99 10.01 -10.30 17.31
C ASN A 99 8.57 -10.19 17.80
N THR A 100 8.22 -11.04 18.78
CA THR A 100 6.88 -11.09 19.37
C THR A 100 6.58 -9.92 20.31
N SER A 101 7.52 -8.99 20.52
CA SER A 101 7.24 -7.73 21.23
C SER A 101 6.48 -6.72 20.37
N VAL A 102 6.48 -6.89 19.04
CA VAL A 102 5.73 -6.06 18.09
C VAL A 102 4.39 -6.74 17.83
N THR A 103 3.31 -6.16 18.35
CA THR A 103 2.00 -6.82 18.44
C THR A 103 0.88 -5.96 17.88
N CYS A 104 -0.18 -6.61 17.43
CA CYS A 104 -1.49 -6.00 17.22
C CYS A 104 -2.13 -5.54 18.53
N ASN A 105 -3.22 -4.76 18.48
CA ASN A 105 -3.90 -4.20 19.66
C ASN A 105 -4.20 -5.24 20.77
N ASP A 106 -4.57 -6.47 20.41
CA ASP A 106 -4.90 -7.54 21.36
C ASP A 106 -3.68 -8.34 21.89
N GLY A 107 -2.47 -7.94 21.50
CA GLY A 107 -1.22 -8.60 21.86
C GLY A 107 -0.83 -9.80 21.00
N SER A 108 -1.61 -10.14 19.97
CA SER A 108 -1.18 -11.12 18.97
C SER A 108 -0.01 -10.58 18.13
N PRO A 109 0.90 -11.43 17.62
CA PRO A 109 2.05 -10.96 16.85
C PRO A 109 1.61 -10.27 15.57
N ALA A 110 2.17 -9.09 15.28
CA ALA A 110 1.97 -8.46 13.98
C ALA A 110 2.69 -9.26 12.87
N GLY A 111 2.47 -8.89 11.61
CA GLY A 111 3.03 -9.60 10.47
C GLY A 111 2.82 -8.88 9.15
N TYR A 112 3.24 -9.52 8.07
CA TYR A 112 3.09 -9.03 6.71
C TYR A 112 2.88 -10.20 5.76
N TYR A 113 2.26 -9.95 4.63
CA TYR A 113 2.18 -10.88 3.52
C TYR A 113 3.25 -10.54 2.49
N LEU A 114 3.92 -11.54 1.93
CA LEU A 114 5.01 -11.36 0.96
C LEU A 114 4.78 -12.20 -0.29
N LYS A 115 5.04 -11.59 -1.45
CA LYS A 115 5.30 -12.28 -2.71
C LYS A 115 6.61 -11.76 -3.30
N GLU A 116 7.60 -12.65 -3.39
CA GLU A 116 8.90 -12.32 -3.96
C GLU A 116 8.86 -12.42 -5.49
N SER A 117 9.51 -11.46 -6.17
CA SER A 117 9.86 -11.55 -7.58
C SER A 117 11.38 -11.65 -7.72
N LYS A 118 11.86 -12.88 -7.90
CA LYS A 118 13.29 -13.17 -8.08
C LYS A 118 13.77 -12.52 -9.39
N GLY A 119 14.57 -11.46 -9.27
CA GLY A 119 15.06 -10.66 -10.39
C GLY A 119 14.59 -9.21 -10.37
N SER A 120 13.58 -8.88 -9.56
CA SER A 120 13.13 -7.52 -9.37
C SER A 120 13.89 -6.81 -8.25
N ARG A 121 14.34 -5.58 -8.54
CA ARG A 121 14.95 -4.67 -7.56
C ARG A 121 13.96 -3.65 -6.99
N ARG A 122 12.68 -3.77 -7.36
CA ARG A 122 11.59 -2.92 -6.87
C ARG A 122 10.88 -3.64 -5.73
N TRP A 123 10.64 -2.90 -4.66
CA TRP A 123 9.85 -3.34 -3.52
C TRP A 123 8.67 -2.40 -3.35
N LEU A 124 7.50 -2.97 -3.15
CA LEU A 124 6.29 -2.23 -2.85
C LEU A 124 5.77 -2.74 -1.50
N LEU A 125 5.76 -1.84 -0.51
CA LEU A 125 5.25 -2.10 0.83
C LEU A 125 3.96 -1.34 0.99
N PHE A 126 2.85 -2.08 1.08
CA PHE A 126 1.52 -1.53 1.23
C PHE A 126 1.09 -1.52 2.70
N LEU A 127 0.69 -0.37 3.24
CA LEU A 127 0.08 -0.23 4.56
C LEU A 127 -1.44 -0.20 4.41
N GLU A 128 -2.15 -1.14 5.03
CA GLU A 128 -3.61 -1.14 5.03
C GLU A 128 -4.16 0.05 5.84
N GLY A 129 -5.27 0.63 5.39
CA GLY A 129 -6.08 1.60 6.12
C GLY A 129 -7.19 0.98 6.96
N GLY A 130 -8.22 1.76 7.27
CA GLY A 130 -9.41 1.31 8.00
C GLY A 130 -9.63 2.04 9.31
N TRP A 131 -9.68 3.37 9.29
CA TRP A 131 -10.00 4.20 10.47
C TRP A 131 -9.04 4.00 11.66
N TYR A 132 -9.50 4.30 12.88
CA TYR A 132 -8.71 4.25 14.12
C TYR A 132 -9.64 4.20 15.34
N CYS A 133 -9.09 4.10 16.55
CA CYS A 133 -9.84 4.25 17.79
C CYS A 133 -8.99 5.06 18.78
N PHE A 134 -9.56 6.05 19.46
CA PHE A 134 -8.79 7.05 20.24
C PHE A 134 -9.12 7.07 21.73
N ASN A 135 -9.96 6.15 22.21
CA ASN A 135 -10.22 5.94 23.63
C ASN A 135 -10.60 4.48 23.87
N ARG A 136 -10.74 4.09 25.15
CA ARG A 136 -11.07 2.71 25.49
C ARG A 136 -12.42 2.24 24.93
N GLU A 137 -13.46 3.07 25.07
CA GLU A 137 -14.83 2.72 24.69
C GLU A 137 -14.95 2.43 23.19
N ASN A 138 -14.38 3.29 22.34
CA ASN A 138 -14.40 3.10 20.90
C ASN A 138 -13.43 1.99 20.44
N CYS A 139 -12.32 1.75 21.13
CA CYS A 139 -11.46 0.61 20.86
C CYS A 139 -12.13 -0.72 21.23
N ASP A 140 -12.85 -0.78 22.35
CA ASP A 140 -13.60 -1.98 22.77
C ASP A 140 -14.72 -2.28 21.73
N SER A 141 -15.49 -1.26 21.33
CA SER A 141 -16.51 -1.40 20.27
C SER A 141 -15.92 -1.84 18.92
N ARG A 142 -14.77 -1.27 18.55
CA ARG A 142 -14.04 -1.67 17.33
C ARG A 142 -13.53 -3.10 17.41
N TYR A 143 -13.11 -3.56 18.59
CA TYR A 143 -12.65 -4.94 18.76
C TYR A 143 -13.79 -5.94 18.56
N ASP A 144 -15.00 -5.61 19.03
CA ASP A 144 -16.18 -6.45 18.88
C ASP A 144 -16.71 -6.48 17.44
N THR A 145 -16.62 -5.36 16.70
CA THR A 145 -17.23 -5.21 15.36
C THR A 145 -16.25 -5.37 14.21
N MET A 146 -14.96 -5.10 14.42
CA MET A 146 -13.90 -5.04 13.39
C MET A 146 -12.61 -5.71 13.84
N ARG A 147 -12.71 -6.87 14.51
CA ARG A 147 -11.58 -7.59 15.13
C ARG A 147 -10.37 -7.81 14.22
N ARG A 148 -10.56 -8.01 12.90
CA ARG A 148 -9.47 -8.19 11.93
C ARG A 148 -8.48 -7.02 11.92
N LEU A 149 -8.94 -5.82 12.26
CA LEU A 149 -8.14 -4.60 12.33
C LEU A 149 -7.50 -4.35 13.70
N MET A 150 -7.55 -5.35 14.59
CA MET A 150 -7.04 -5.28 15.97
C MET A 150 -6.33 -6.56 16.42
N SER A 151 -6.35 -7.62 15.60
CA SER A 151 -5.79 -8.94 15.92
C SER A 151 -5.33 -9.67 14.66
N SER A 152 -4.24 -10.42 14.78
CA SER A 152 -3.73 -11.31 13.72
C SER A 152 -4.25 -12.75 13.81
N LYS A 153 -5.06 -13.08 14.83
CA LYS A 153 -5.50 -14.46 15.10
C LYS A 153 -6.31 -15.09 13.96
N ASP A 154 -7.08 -14.27 13.26
CA ASP A 154 -7.99 -14.73 12.19
C ASP A 154 -7.45 -14.40 10.78
N TRP A 155 -6.17 -14.02 10.67
CA TRP A 155 -5.56 -13.71 9.38
C TRP A 155 -5.38 -14.97 8.51
N PRO A 156 -5.83 -14.95 7.24
CA PRO A 156 -5.64 -16.07 6.34
C PRO A 156 -4.15 -16.31 6.04
N ARG A 157 -3.78 -17.55 5.67
CA ARG A 157 -2.37 -17.88 5.34
C ARG A 157 -1.88 -17.23 4.06
N THR A 158 -2.80 -16.93 3.15
CA THR A 158 -2.51 -16.28 1.87
C THR A 158 -3.50 -15.15 1.62
N ARG A 159 -3.10 -14.20 0.77
CA ARG A 159 -3.93 -13.09 0.33
C ARG A 159 -3.60 -12.78 -1.12
N THR A 160 -4.62 -12.66 -1.96
CA THR A 160 -4.45 -12.27 -3.37
C THR A 160 -4.12 -10.78 -3.46
N GLY A 161 -3.11 -10.45 -4.26
CA GLY A 161 -2.75 -9.06 -4.54
C GLY A 161 -3.65 -8.47 -5.62
N THR A 162 -4.22 -7.30 -5.38
CA THR A 162 -5.13 -6.60 -6.31
C THR A 162 -4.63 -5.17 -6.57
N GLY A 163 -5.10 -4.56 -7.66
CA GLY A 163 -4.66 -3.24 -8.10
C GLY A 163 -3.14 -3.16 -8.25
N ILE A 164 -2.51 -2.22 -7.56
CA ILE A 164 -1.06 -2.01 -7.56
C ILE A 164 -0.26 -3.19 -6.96
N LEU A 165 -0.90 -4.06 -6.18
CA LEU A 165 -0.30 -5.29 -5.64
C LEU A 165 -0.51 -6.51 -6.56
N SER A 166 -1.33 -6.39 -7.60
CA SER A 166 -1.55 -7.45 -8.57
C SER A 166 -0.27 -7.74 -9.34
N SER A 167 -0.05 -9.01 -9.66
CA SER A 167 1.05 -9.44 -10.53
C SER A 167 0.60 -9.73 -11.96
N GLN A 168 -0.66 -9.46 -12.28
CA GLN A 168 -1.18 -9.51 -13.63
C GLN A 168 -0.85 -8.18 -14.33
N PRO A 169 -0.11 -8.19 -15.45
CA PRO A 169 0.22 -6.97 -16.19
C PRO A 169 -1.01 -6.19 -16.66
N GLU A 170 -2.14 -6.88 -16.86
CA GLU A 170 -3.41 -6.29 -17.29
C GLU A 170 -4.01 -5.40 -16.19
N GLU A 171 -3.90 -5.80 -14.92
CA GLU A 171 -4.37 -5.06 -13.76
C GLU A 171 -3.29 -4.10 -13.23
N ASN A 172 -2.01 -4.45 -13.33
CA ASN A 172 -0.88 -3.64 -12.85
C ASN A 172 0.18 -3.41 -13.95
N PRO A 173 -0.03 -2.46 -14.88
CA PRO A 173 0.78 -2.34 -16.10
C PRO A 173 2.28 -2.09 -15.89
N HIS A 174 2.67 -1.50 -14.76
CA HIS A 174 4.03 -0.99 -14.57
C HIS A 174 4.78 -1.64 -13.40
N TRP A 175 4.08 -2.09 -12.37
CA TRP A 175 4.67 -2.62 -11.14
C TRP A 175 4.40 -4.10 -10.91
N TRP A 176 3.70 -4.81 -11.82
CA TRP A 176 3.29 -6.21 -11.64
C TRP A 176 4.44 -7.17 -11.24
N ASN A 177 5.66 -6.89 -11.69
CA ASN A 177 6.84 -7.70 -11.40
C ASN A 177 7.67 -7.18 -10.21
N ALA A 178 7.13 -6.33 -9.33
CA ALA A 178 7.80 -5.93 -8.08
C ALA A 178 7.75 -7.04 -7.03
N ASN A 179 8.58 -6.94 -6.00
CA ASN A 179 8.36 -7.67 -4.76
C ASN A 179 7.21 -6.98 -4.02
N MET A 180 6.14 -7.75 -3.73
CA MET A 180 4.92 -7.22 -3.16
C MET A 180 4.84 -7.58 -1.68
N VAL A 181 4.61 -6.56 -0.84
CA VAL A 181 4.41 -6.71 0.59
C VAL A 181 3.11 -6.03 0.98
N PHE A 182 2.22 -6.76 1.66
CA PHE A 182 1.01 -6.21 2.26
C PHE A 182 1.12 -6.28 3.78
N ILE A 183 1.03 -5.15 4.46
CA ILE A 183 1.15 -5.06 5.92
C ILE A 183 -0.26 -4.77 6.46
N PRO A 184 -0.95 -5.76 7.07
CA PRO A 184 -2.29 -5.55 7.56
C PRO A 184 -2.29 -4.58 8.74
N TYR A 185 -3.35 -3.78 8.83
CA TYR A 185 -3.49 -2.78 9.87
C TYR A 185 -4.18 -3.39 11.08
N CYS A 186 -3.43 -3.56 12.17
CA CYS A 186 -3.96 -4.16 13.40
C CYS A 186 -3.73 -3.36 14.67
N SER A 187 -3.49 -2.06 14.52
CA SER A 187 -3.04 -1.18 15.60
C SER A 187 -3.96 0.00 15.89
N SER A 188 -4.86 0.34 14.97
CA SER A 188 -5.90 1.35 15.18
C SER A 188 -5.37 2.76 15.54
N ASP A 189 -4.14 3.09 15.13
CA ASP A 189 -3.37 4.27 15.53
C ASP A 189 -2.79 5.08 14.36
N VAL A 190 -3.30 4.85 13.15
CA VAL A 190 -2.85 5.55 11.93
C VAL A 190 -1.34 5.38 11.70
N TRP A 191 -0.78 4.23 12.11
CA TRP A 191 0.65 3.91 11.98
C TRP A 191 1.58 4.87 12.74
N SER A 192 1.09 5.47 13.83
CA SER A 192 1.81 6.50 14.58
C SER A 192 2.35 6.03 15.94
N GLY A 193 1.81 4.97 16.53
CA GLY A 193 2.17 4.50 17.86
C GLY A 193 3.64 4.09 18.00
N ALA A 194 4.22 4.38 19.16
CA ALA A 194 5.59 3.98 19.52
C ALA A 194 5.68 3.42 20.95
N SER A 195 4.57 2.86 21.46
CA SER A 195 4.46 2.39 22.84
C SER A 195 4.92 0.93 22.98
N SER A 196 6.07 0.69 23.61
CA SER A 196 6.36 -0.65 24.14
C SER A 196 5.32 -0.99 25.21
N LYS A 197 4.62 -2.13 25.07
CA LYS A 197 3.47 -2.55 25.90
C LYS A 197 3.62 -2.18 27.39
N SER A 198 2.65 -1.43 27.91
CA SER A 198 2.29 -1.39 29.34
C SER A 198 0.80 -1.73 29.49
N GLU A 199 0.33 -2.10 30.68
CA GLU A 199 -1.09 -2.47 30.95
C GLU A 199 -2.13 -1.41 30.53
N LYS A 200 -1.72 -0.20 30.15
CA LYS A 200 -2.59 0.95 29.88
C LYS A 200 -2.55 1.50 28.46
N ASN A 201 -1.58 1.10 27.62
CA ASN A 201 -1.37 1.72 26.31
C ASN A 201 -1.38 0.68 25.17
N PRO A 202 -1.87 1.06 23.97
CA PRO A 202 -1.78 0.24 22.77
C PRO A 202 -0.31 -0.04 22.38
N PRO A 203 -0.06 -1.09 21.59
CA PRO A 203 1.30 -1.56 21.30
C PRO A 203 2.04 -0.74 20.25
N ASP A 204 3.34 -1.00 20.15
CA ASP A 204 4.30 -0.35 19.26
C ASP A 204 4.02 -0.70 17.80
N THR A 205 3.75 0.32 16.98
CA THR A 205 3.55 0.22 15.52
C THR A 205 4.70 0.79 14.73
N GLN A 206 5.83 1.07 15.38
CA GLN A 206 7.01 1.45 14.66
C GLN A 206 7.23 0.42 13.55
N LEU A 207 7.21 0.89 12.30
CA LEU A 207 7.38 0.06 11.13
C LEU A 207 8.82 -0.45 11.17
N TYR A 208 9.02 -1.59 11.81
CA TYR A 208 10.33 -2.21 11.92
C TYR A 208 10.62 -2.94 10.62
N LEU A 209 11.40 -2.32 9.74
CA LEU A 209 12.02 -3.01 8.61
C LEU A 209 13.12 -4.01 9.06
N THR A 210 13.13 -4.44 10.33
CA THR A 210 14.16 -5.33 10.90
C THR A 210 14.23 -6.69 10.21
N SER A 211 13.18 -7.08 9.47
CA SER A 211 13.13 -8.29 8.66
C SER A 211 13.36 -8.06 7.16
N PHE A 212 13.51 -6.79 6.72
CA PHE A 212 13.77 -6.45 5.33
C PHE A 212 15.25 -6.71 5.01
N GLN A 213 15.51 -7.88 4.42
CA GLN A 213 16.81 -8.20 3.83
C GLN A 213 16.70 -8.03 2.32
N PRO A 214 17.04 -6.87 1.75
CA PRO A 214 17.14 -6.75 0.31
C PRO A 214 18.20 -7.76 -0.14
N GLY A 215 17.78 -8.77 -0.90
CA GLY A 215 18.66 -9.88 -1.30
C GLY A 215 19.98 -9.37 -1.86
N ASP A 216 21.08 -10.02 -1.47
CA ASP A 216 22.44 -9.71 -1.90
C ASP A 216 22.45 -9.50 -3.42
N GLY A 217 22.81 -8.30 -3.87
CA GLY A 217 22.67 -7.83 -5.25
C GLY A 217 23.55 -8.56 -6.28
N ARG A 218 24.00 -9.78 -5.97
CA ARG A 218 24.90 -10.63 -6.75
C ARG A 218 24.17 -11.62 -7.68
N THR A 219 22.86 -11.79 -7.58
CA THR A 219 22.06 -12.73 -8.41
C THR A 219 21.15 -12.06 -9.43
N GLY A 220 21.50 -10.86 -9.91
CA GLY A 220 20.77 -10.16 -10.98
C GLY A 220 21.34 -10.41 -12.37
N CYS A 221 20.48 -10.58 -13.38
CA CYS A 221 20.86 -10.60 -14.78
C CYS A 221 21.73 -9.38 -15.16
N PRO A 222 22.86 -9.56 -15.87
CA PRO A 222 23.65 -8.45 -16.39
C PRO A 222 22.79 -7.64 -17.37
N GLY A 223 22.53 -6.35 -17.07
CA GLY A 223 21.85 -5.44 -18.01
C GLY A 223 20.89 -4.39 -17.41
N HIS A 224 20.43 -4.55 -16.16
CA HIS A 224 19.52 -3.57 -15.55
C HIS A 224 20.26 -2.51 -14.72
N HIS A 225 20.40 -1.30 -15.27
CA HIS A 225 21.01 -0.11 -14.62
C HIS A 225 20.11 0.56 -13.55
N LEU A 226 18.99 -0.05 -13.16
CA LEU A 226 18.03 0.54 -12.21
C LEU A 226 18.54 0.38 -10.77
N LYS A 227 18.60 1.50 -10.04
CA LYS A 227 18.85 1.52 -8.59
C LYS A 227 17.70 0.81 -7.86
N PRO A 228 17.98 0.07 -6.77
CA PRO A 228 16.93 -0.52 -5.96
C PRO A 228 16.01 0.57 -5.41
N ALA A 229 14.70 0.36 -5.51
CA ALA A 229 13.69 1.31 -5.09
C ALA A 229 12.68 0.63 -4.17
N LEU A 230 12.33 1.32 -3.09
CA LEU A 230 11.28 0.93 -2.16
C LEU A 230 10.18 1.98 -2.25
N LEU A 231 8.99 1.55 -2.67
CA LEU A 231 7.78 2.35 -2.64
C LEU A 231 6.97 1.94 -1.41
N LEU A 232 6.85 2.85 -0.44
CA LEU A 232 5.90 2.74 0.65
C LEU A 232 4.57 3.33 0.16
N CYS A 233 3.59 2.48 -0.09
CA CYS A 233 2.26 2.89 -0.51
C CYS A 233 1.20 2.48 0.49
N ALA A 234 0.04 3.09 0.45
CA ALA A 234 -1.05 2.79 1.39
C ALA A 234 -2.33 3.51 1.01
N ASP A 235 -3.46 3.05 1.57
CA ASP A 235 -4.79 3.67 1.47
C ASP A 235 -5.30 4.19 2.82
N ASP A 236 -6.23 5.16 2.80
CA ASP A 236 -6.96 5.70 3.96
C ASP A 236 -6.02 6.07 5.15
N ALA A 237 -6.22 5.47 6.34
CA ALA A 237 -5.36 5.67 7.50
C ALA A 237 -3.90 5.24 7.23
N GLY A 238 -3.69 4.25 6.38
CA GLY A 238 -2.38 3.88 5.86
C GLY A 238 -1.78 4.97 4.99
N GLY A 239 -2.59 5.64 4.15
CA GLY A 239 -2.16 6.78 3.34
C GLY A 239 -1.57 7.90 4.18
N THR A 240 -2.23 8.22 5.31
CA THR A 240 -1.66 9.12 6.33
C THR A 240 -0.40 8.51 6.97
N GLY A 241 -0.41 7.21 7.24
CA GLY A 241 0.74 6.45 7.74
C GLY A 241 1.98 6.55 6.85
N VAL A 242 1.84 6.61 5.52
CA VAL A 242 2.95 6.86 4.58
C VAL A 242 3.60 8.22 4.87
N LEU A 243 2.79 9.26 5.03
CA LEU A 243 3.28 10.61 5.32
C LEU A 243 4.00 10.68 6.67
N LEU A 244 3.56 9.89 7.65
CA LEU A 244 4.17 9.82 8.98
C LEU A 244 5.46 8.98 9.04
N ASN A 245 5.63 8.02 8.14
CA ASN A 245 6.69 7.00 8.24
C ASN A 245 7.71 7.00 7.09
N VAL A 246 7.45 7.63 5.94
CA VAL A 246 8.33 7.52 4.76
C VAL A 246 9.76 8.00 5.00
N ASP A 247 9.94 9.11 5.73
CA ASP A 247 11.27 9.62 6.07
C ASP A 247 11.97 8.73 7.10
N ARG A 248 11.21 8.20 8.09
CA ARG A 248 11.72 7.29 9.12
C ARG A 248 12.21 5.97 8.51
N VAL A 249 11.49 5.44 7.51
CA VAL A 249 11.91 4.26 6.74
C VAL A 249 13.21 4.52 5.99
N ALA A 250 13.36 5.70 5.39
CA ALA A 250 14.60 6.08 4.71
C ALA A 250 15.78 6.18 5.69
N GLU A 251 15.57 6.83 6.85
CA GLU A 251 16.57 6.93 7.92
C GLU A 251 16.97 5.55 8.44
N GLN A 252 16.01 4.66 8.69
CA GLN A 252 16.28 3.28 9.14
C GLN A 252 17.11 2.48 8.11
N LEU A 253 16.83 2.62 6.81
CA LEU A 253 17.61 1.95 5.77
C LEU A 253 19.03 2.54 5.63
N GLU A 254 19.18 3.85 5.79
CA GLU A 254 20.49 4.51 5.85
C GLU A 254 21.31 3.97 7.04
N GLU A 255 20.71 3.87 8.24
CA GLU A 255 21.34 3.34 9.47
C GLU A 255 21.73 1.86 9.38
N LEU A 256 20.91 1.04 8.70
CA LEU A 256 21.19 -0.38 8.46
C LEU A 256 22.25 -0.63 7.37
N GLY A 257 22.80 0.42 6.75
CA GLY A 257 23.84 0.30 5.74
C GLY A 257 23.34 0.08 4.31
N TYR A 258 22.09 0.47 4.00
CA TYR A 258 21.49 0.39 2.67
C TYR A 258 21.21 1.77 2.02
N PRO A 259 22.19 2.70 1.97
CA PRO A 259 21.96 4.07 1.46
C PRO A 259 21.66 4.13 -0.05
N ALA A 260 21.86 3.02 -0.78
CA ALA A 260 21.59 2.95 -2.22
C ALA A 260 20.09 2.76 -2.54
N ILE A 261 19.26 2.38 -1.56
CA ILE A 261 17.83 2.16 -1.76
C ILE A 261 17.11 3.50 -1.79
N GLN A 262 16.40 3.77 -2.88
CA GLN A 262 15.57 4.97 -2.97
C GLN A 262 14.20 4.71 -2.34
N VAL A 263 13.96 5.34 -1.19
CA VAL A 263 12.63 5.32 -0.55
C VAL A 263 11.74 6.39 -1.15
N ARG A 264 10.50 6.02 -1.47
CA ARG A 264 9.47 6.88 -2.05
C ARG A 264 8.13 6.58 -1.39
N GLY A 265 7.24 7.59 -1.33
CA GLY A 265 5.89 7.44 -0.77
C GLY A 265 4.79 7.51 -1.84
N LEU A 266 3.73 6.73 -1.67
CA LEU A 266 2.47 6.87 -2.39
C LEU A 266 1.32 6.87 -1.38
N ALA A 267 0.77 8.04 -1.09
CA ALA A 267 -0.32 8.19 -0.15
C ALA A 267 -1.65 8.28 -0.90
N ASP A 268 -2.48 7.24 -0.81
CA ASP A 268 -3.84 7.19 -1.36
C ASP A 268 -4.88 7.45 -0.28
N SER A 269 -5.86 8.33 -0.54
CA SER A 269 -6.94 8.71 0.38
C SER A 269 -6.49 9.10 1.80
N GLY A 270 -5.23 9.52 1.97
CA GLY A 270 -4.61 9.89 3.25
C GLY A 270 -4.42 11.40 3.44
N TRP A 271 -4.98 12.23 2.56
CA TRP A 271 -4.84 13.68 2.59
C TRP A 271 -6.13 14.33 3.09
N PHE A 272 -6.24 14.46 4.40
CA PHE A 272 -7.40 15.06 5.07
C PHE A 272 -7.22 16.57 5.32
N LEU A 273 -8.35 17.26 5.49
CA LEU A 273 -8.46 18.64 5.95
C LEU A 273 -8.92 18.66 7.42
N ASP A 274 -8.35 19.59 8.19
CA ASP A 274 -8.74 19.93 9.56
C ASP A 274 -9.82 21.04 9.57
N ASN A 275 -10.79 20.92 8.69
CA ASN A 275 -11.88 21.87 8.49
C ASN A 275 -12.97 21.76 9.57
N LYS A 276 -13.91 22.71 9.53
CA LYS A 276 -15.09 22.69 10.40
C LYS A 276 -16.15 21.80 9.78
N GLN A 277 -16.69 20.87 10.57
CA GLN A 277 -17.82 20.04 10.17
C GLN A 277 -19.00 20.87 9.64
N TYR A 278 -19.76 20.31 8.70
CA TYR A 278 -21.00 20.90 8.20
C TYR A 278 -22.02 21.06 9.33
N ARG A 279 -22.22 20.00 10.11
CA ARG A 279 -23.01 20.00 11.34
C ARG A 279 -22.14 19.55 12.48
N ARG A 280 -21.89 20.43 13.44
CA ARG A 280 -21.09 20.10 14.62
C ARG A 280 -21.70 18.93 15.38
N THR A 281 -20.87 17.96 15.73
CA THR A 281 -21.20 16.85 16.63
C THR A 281 -20.25 16.86 17.82
N ASP A 282 -20.71 16.27 18.93
CA ASP A 282 -19.79 15.94 20.01
C ASP A 282 -18.96 14.72 19.61
N CYS A 283 -17.67 14.75 19.94
CA CYS A 283 -16.75 13.66 19.65
C CYS A 283 -16.98 12.50 20.63
N ILE A 284 -18.00 11.69 20.35
CA ILE A 284 -18.36 10.49 21.11
C ILE A 284 -17.90 9.27 20.32
N ASP A 285 -18.40 9.12 19.10
CA ASP A 285 -18.07 8.02 18.20
C ASP A 285 -16.89 8.36 17.29
N THR A 286 -16.14 7.34 16.85
CA THR A 286 -14.99 7.53 15.96
C THR A 286 -15.37 8.21 14.65
N ILE A 287 -16.46 7.75 14.05
CA ILE A 287 -16.80 8.02 12.64
C ILE A 287 -17.24 9.48 12.42
N THR A 288 -17.92 10.08 13.40
CA THR A 288 -18.46 11.45 13.31
C THR A 288 -17.69 12.45 14.16
N CYS A 289 -16.60 12.04 14.80
CA CYS A 289 -15.74 12.96 15.54
C CYS A 289 -15.00 13.88 14.56
N ALA A 290 -14.99 15.18 14.84
CA ALA A 290 -14.26 16.15 14.05
C ALA A 290 -12.77 15.75 13.93
N PRO A 291 -12.15 15.88 12.75
CA PRO A 291 -10.83 15.31 12.48
C PRO A 291 -9.74 15.84 13.43
N THR A 292 -9.81 17.12 13.79
CA THR A 292 -8.87 17.73 14.76
C THR A 292 -8.97 17.12 16.15
N GLU A 293 -10.20 16.97 16.66
CA GLU A 293 -10.43 16.44 18.00
C GLU A 293 -10.09 14.94 18.08
N ALA A 294 -10.42 14.20 17.03
CA ALA A 294 -10.10 12.78 16.89
C ALA A 294 -8.59 12.55 17.00
N ILE A 295 -7.78 13.25 16.21
CA ILE A 295 -6.32 13.10 16.23
C ILE A 295 -5.72 13.65 17.53
N ARG A 296 -6.23 14.75 18.08
CA ARG A 296 -5.75 15.28 19.38
C ARG A 296 -5.92 14.28 20.53
N ARG A 297 -7.03 13.53 20.54
CA ARG A 297 -7.24 12.43 21.49
C ARG A 297 -6.36 11.24 21.14
N GLY A 298 -6.36 10.86 19.86
CA GLY A 298 -5.64 9.71 19.33
C GLY A 298 -4.15 9.76 19.65
N ILE A 299 -3.47 10.86 19.28
CA ILE A 299 -2.01 10.97 19.48
C ILE A 299 -1.60 10.79 20.95
N ARG A 300 -2.42 11.23 21.91
CA ARG A 300 -2.18 11.02 23.34
C ARG A 300 -2.45 9.57 23.76
N TYR A 301 -3.53 9.00 23.26
CA TYR A 301 -3.93 7.62 23.57
C TYR A 301 -2.94 6.59 22.99
N TRP A 302 -2.42 6.85 21.79
CA TRP A 302 -1.48 5.98 21.08
C TRP A 302 -0.02 6.19 21.49
N ASN A 303 0.28 7.29 22.19
CA ASN A 303 1.64 7.83 22.31
C ASN A 303 2.27 7.99 20.92
N GLY A 304 1.53 8.66 20.04
CA GLY A 304 1.85 8.76 18.61
C GLY A 304 3.08 9.63 18.37
N VAL A 305 3.92 9.21 17.43
CA VAL A 305 5.15 9.90 17.02
C VAL A 305 5.03 10.34 15.56
N VAL A 306 5.28 11.62 15.34
CA VAL A 306 5.22 12.27 14.02
C VAL A 306 6.62 12.52 13.45
N PRO A 307 6.78 12.82 12.14
CA PRO A 307 8.08 13.16 11.56
C PRO A 307 8.75 14.32 12.29
N GLU A 308 10.04 14.15 12.59
CA GLU A 308 10.79 15.10 13.43
C GLU A 308 10.79 16.52 12.87
N ARG A 309 10.89 16.65 11.55
CA ARG A 309 10.90 17.95 10.84
C ARG A 309 9.57 18.66 10.97
N CYS A 310 8.46 17.92 10.90
CA CYS A 310 7.13 18.47 11.12
C CYS A 310 6.93 18.81 12.60
N ARG A 311 7.33 17.93 13.52
CA ARG A 311 7.25 18.16 14.97
C ARG A 311 7.86 19.51 15.36
N ARG A 312 9.03 19.84 14.81
CA ARG A 312 9.75 21.10 15.08
C ARG A 312 9.04 22.36 14.57
N GLN A 313 8.06 22.25 13.68
CA GLN A 313 7.28 23.40 13.20
C GLN A 313 6.14 23.77 14.15
N PHE A 314 5.71 22.85 15.01
CA PHE A 314 4.59 23.03 15.92
C PHE A 314 5.07 23.04 17.37
N LYS A 315 4.24 23.59 18.26
CA LYS A 315 4.52 23.59 19.70
C LYS A 315 4.29 22.19 20.26
N GLU A 316 4.91 21.90 21.39
CA GLU A 316 4.64 20.68 22.15
C GLU A 316 3.14 20.59 22.50
N GLY A 317 2.54 19.43 22.25
CA GLY A 317 1.10 19.18 22.36
C GLY A 317 0.27 19.53 21.13
N GLU A 318 0.88 20.13 20.10
CA GLU A 318 0.27 20.48 18.81
C GLU A 318 0.77 19.59 17.66
N GLU A 319 1.34 18.44 17.96
CA GLU A 319 1.87 17.47 16.97
C GLU A 319 0.77 16.84 16.11
N TRP A 320 -0.49 16.90 16.55
CA TRP A 320 -1.66 16.50 15.76
C TRP A 320 -1.72 17.20 14.39
N ASN A 321 -1.11 18.38 14.26
CA ASN A 321 -0.99 19.08 12.98
C ASN A 321 -0.28 18.23 11.91
N CYS A 322 0.66 17.37 12.30
CA CYS A 322 1.45 16.54 11.39
C CYS A 322 0.69 15.34 10.79
N PHE A 323 -0.55 15.10 11.21
CA PHE A 323 -1.43 14.10 10.60
C PHE A 323 -2.17 14.65 9.37
N PHE A 324 -2.13 15.97 9.14
CA PHE A 324 -2.79 16.60 8.00
C PHE A 324 -1.80 16.77 6.85
N GLY A 325 -2.10 16.16 5.71
CA GLY A 325 -1.18 16.03 4.59
C GLY A 325 -0.54 17.35 4.15
N TYR A 326 -1.35 18.40 4.02
CA TYR A 326 -0.88 19.71 3.59
C TYR A 326 0.07 20.41 4.57
N LYS A 327 0.07 20.01 5.85
CA LYS A 327 0.99 20.53 6.87
C LYS A 327 2.29 19.72 6.95
N VAL A 328 2.20 18.40 6.83
CA VAL A 328 3.38 17.52 6.94
C VAL A 328 4.18 17.44 5.64
N TYR A 329 3.51 17.46 4.47
CA TYR A 329 4.13 17.28 3.16
C TYR A 329 5.31 18.22 2.89
N PRO A 330 5.24 19.54 3.17
CA PRO A 330 6.36 20.46 2.93
C PRO A 330 7.62 20.14 3.75
N THR A 331 7.51 19.27 4.76
CA THR A 331 8.61 18.91 5.67
C THR A 331 9.33 17.62 5.24
N LEU A 332 8.71 16.83 4.37
CA LEU A 332 9.21 15.51 3.98
C LEU A 332 10.47 15.60 3.10
N ARG A 333 11.43 14.70 3.33
CA ARG A 333 12.63 14.54 2.50
C ARG A 333 12.34 13.66 1.28
N CYS A 334 11.65 12.56 1.52
CA CYS A 334 11.38 11.56 0.50
C CYS A 334 10.37 12.10 -0.53
N PRO A 335 10.51 11.76 -1.82
CA PRO A 335 9.52 12.11 -2.82
C PRO A 335 8.22 11.33 -2.54
N VAL A 336 7.10 12.03 -2.46
CA VAL A 336 5.77 11.45 -2.23
C VAL A 336 4.82 11.82 -3.36
N PHE A 337 4.15 10.82 -3.91
CA PHE A 337 3.01 10.97 -4.81
C PHE A 337 1.71 10.93 -4.00
N VAL A 338 0.82 11.90 -4.22
CA VAL A 338 -0.46 11.99 -3.50
C VAL A 338 -1.62 11.58 -4.42
N VAL A 339 -2.40 10.60 -4.03
CA VAL A 339 -3.65 10.23 -4.68
C VAL A 339 -4.79 10.60 -3.73
N GLN A 340 -5.73 11.42 -4.20
CA GLN A 340 -6.78 11.92 -3.32
C GLN A 340 -8.05 12.25 -4.09
N TRP A 341 -9.18 11.65 -3.71
CA TRP A 341 -10.48 12.06 -4.20
C TRP A 341 -10.81 13.48 -3.71
N LEU A 342 -11.22 14.38 -4.62
CA LEU A 342 -11.61 15.76 -4.22
C LEU A 342 -12.81 15.79 -3.27
N PHE A 343 -13.62 14.73 -3.28
CA PHE A 343 -14.78 14.56 -2.41
C PHE A 343 -14.69 13.20 -1.74
N ASP A 344 -13.64 12.99 -0.93
CA ASP A 344 -13.42 11.71 -0.25
C ASP A 344 -14.54 11.38 0.75
N GLU A 345 -15.03 10.14 0.73
CA GLU A 345 -16.14 9.72 1.61
C GLU A 345 -15.76 9.75 3.10
N ALA A 346 -14.52 9.40 3.45
CA ALA A 346 -14.07 9.45 4.84
C ALA A 346 -13.99 10.90 5.35
N GLN A 347 -13.50 11.83 4.52
CA GLN A 347 -13.52 13.27 4.85
C GLN A 347 -14.94 13.78 5.06
N LEU A 348 -15.87 13.47 4.15
CA LEU A 348 -17.27 13.87 4.30
C LEU A 348 -17.92 13.26 5.55
N THR A 349 -17.54 12.05 5.90
CA THR A 349 -18.04 11.35 7.08
C THR A 349 -17.59 12.03 8.37
N VAL A 350 -16.29 12.36 8.51
CA VAL A 350 -15.80 13.12 9.68
C VAL A 350 -16.27 14.56 9.71
N ASP A 351 -16.67 15.11 8.55
CA ASP A 351 -17.34 16.41 8.42
C ASP A 351 -18.83 16.37 8.78
N ASN A 352 -19.35 15.20 9.15
CA ASN A 352 -20.75 14.95 9.46
C ASN A 352 -21.70 15.30 8.29
N VAL A 353 -21.27 14.92 7.08
CA VAL A 353 -22.04 15.01 5.84
C VAL A 353 -22.47 13.61 5.43
N HIS A 354 -23.77 13.34 5.48
CA HIS A 354 -24.35 12.06 5.03
C HIS A 354 -25.15 12.26 3.76
N LEU A 355 -24.96 11.36 2.80
CA LEU A 355 -25.66 11.34 1.52
C LEU A 355 -26.67 10.19 1.54
N THR A 356 -27.85 10.45 2.11
CA THR A 356 -28.88 9.43 2.46
C THR A 356 -29.93 9.21 1.36
N GLY A 357 -29.61 9.49 0.09
CA GLY A 357 -30.57 9.41 -1.02
C GLY A 357 -31.70 10.45 -0.99
N GLN A 358 -31.75 11.34 0.00
CA GLN A 358 -32.63 12.51 0.01
C GLN A 358 -31.99 13.68 -0.77
N PRO A 359 -32.78 14.59 -1.36
CA PRO A 359 -32.26 15.80 -2.00
C PRO A 359 -31.35 16.58 -1.05
N VAL A 360 -30.11 16.82 -1.47
CA VAL A 360 -29.13 17.60 -0.71
C VAL A 360 -29.60 19.04 -0.60
N GLN A 361 -29.56 19.58 0.62
CA GLN A 361 -29.92 20.98 0.88
C GLN A 361 -28.87 21.91 0.27
N GLU A 362 -29.28 23.10 -0.19
CA GLU A 362 -28.38 24.09 -0.80
C GLU A 362 -27.13 24.37 0.04
N GLY A 363 -27.28 24.51 1.36
CA GLY A 363 -26.15 24.72 2.27
C GLY A 363 -25.17 23.55 2.33
N GLN A 364 -25.67 22.31 2.29
CA GLN A 364 -24.84 21.10 2.26
C GLN A 364 -24.13 20.96 0.90
N TRP A 365 -24.81 21.31 -0.20
CA TRP A 365 -24.21 21.34 -1.53
C TRP A 365 -23.06 22.36 -1.61
N LEU A 366 -23.27 23.58 -1.11
CA LEU A 366 -22.22 24.61 -1.06
C LEU A 366 -21.03 24.16 -0.20
N TYR A 367 -21.28 23.47 0.91
CA TYR A 367 -20.23 22.89 1.75
C TYR A 367 -19.36 21.91 0.96
N ILE A 368 -19.99 20.99 0.23
CA ILE A 368 -19.28 19.98 -0.58
C ILE A 368 -18.46 20.65 -1.69
N GLN A 369 -19.01 21.66 -2.37
CA GLN A 369 -18.26 22.42 -3.38
C GLN A 369 -17.05 23.16 -2.79
N ASN A 370 -17.20 23.74 -1.60
CA ASN A 370 -16.10 24.40 -0.90
C ASN A 370 -15.03 23.39 -0.46
N LEU A 371 -15.42 22.21 0.02
CA LEU A 371 -14.50 21.12 0.35
C LEU A 371 -13.60 20.78 -0.85
N GLY A 372 -14.20 20.52 -2.03
CA GLY A 372 -13.42 20.23 -3.24
C GLY A 372 -12.49 21.37 -3.66
N ARG A 373 -12.92 22.63 -3.45
CA ARG A 373 -12.08 23.82 -3.71
C ARG A 373 -10.91 23.89 -2.74
N GLU A 374 -11.14 23.69 -1.44
CA GLU A 374 -10.11 23.70 -0.41
C GLU A 374 -9.10 22.58 -0.62
N LEU A 375 -9.57 21.35 -0.87
CA LEU A 375 -8.69 20.21 -1.13
C LEU A 375 -7.81 20.45 -2.35
N ARG A 376 -8.40 20.92 -3.46
CA ARG A 376 -7.64 21.30 -4.65
C ARG A 376 -6.59 22.39 -4.37
N ASN A 377 -6.94 23.39 -3.56
CA ASN A 377 -5.99 24.45 -3.19
C ASN A 377 -4.79 23.89 -2.43
N THR A 378 -4.99 22.93 -1.52
CA THR A 378 -3.89 22.30 -0.78
C THR A 378 -2.95 21.48 -1.67
N LEU A 379 -3.45 20.97 -2.81
CA LEU A 379 -2.66 20.18 -3.76
C LEU A 379 -1.93 21.02 -4.80
N LYS A 380 -2.15 22.35 -4.85
CA LYS A 380 -1.59 23.24 -5.89
C LYS A 380 -0.07 23.16 -5.98
N ASP A 381 0.60 23.10 -4.84
CA ASP A 381 2.06 23.07 -4.74
C ASP A 381 2.61 21.64 -4.55
N VAL A 382 1.76 20.62 -4.73
CA VAL A 382 2.15 19.19 -4.71
C VAL A 382 2.48 18.76 -6.15
N PRO A 383 3.76 18.61 -6.53
CA PRO A 383 4.16 18.41 -7.93
C PRO A 383 3.79 17.02 -8.49
N ALA A 384 3.60 16.03 -7.63
CA ALA A 384 3.23 14.66 -8.00
C ALA A 384 1.91 14.31 -7.31
N SER A 385 0.80 14.49 -8.03
CA SER A 385 -0.54 14.28 -7.49
C SER A 385 -1.54 13.81 -8.54
N PHE A 386 -2.51 13.02 -8.09
CA PHE A 386 -3.65 12.56 -8.87
C PHE A 386 -4.93 12.76 -8.05
N ALA A 387 -5.72 13.77 -8.42
CA ALA A 387 -6.90 14.18 -7.68
C ALA A 387 -8.13 14.36 -8.57
N PRO A 388 -8.82 13.25 -8.88
CA PRO A 388 -10.07 13.25 -9.63
C PRO A 388 -11.25 13.80 -8.80
N ALA A 389 -12.19 14.43 -9.50
CA ALA A 389 -13.38 15.04 -8.92
C ALA A 389 -14.53 14.02 -8.75
N CYS A 390 -14.29 12.98 -7.96
CA CYS A 390 -15.25 11.91 -7.67
C CYS A 390 -15.61 11.85 -6.19
N LEU A 391 -16.81 11.34 -5.89
CA LEU A 391 -17.16 10.88 -4.56
C LEU A 391 -16.78 9.40 -4.46
N SER A 392 -15.69 9.12 -3.75
CA SER A 392 -15.22 7.75 -3.55
C SER A 392 -14.21 7.72 -2.40
N HIS A 393 -13.69 6.54 -2.10
CA HIS A 393 -12.68 6.34 -1.08
C HIS A 393 -11.79 5.16 -1.45
N GLU A 394 -10.47 5.36 -1.38
CA GLU A 394 -9.43 4.40 -1.78
C GLU A 394 -9.47 4.04 -3.28
N ILE A 395 -8.31 3.77 -3.89
CA ILE A 395 -8.24 3.34 -5.28
C ILE A 395 -7.12 2.35 -5.57
N ILE A 396 -5.94 2.47 -4.95
CA ILE A 396 -4.74 1.81 -5.47
C ILE A 396 -4.74 0.29 -5.36
N ILE A 397 -5.54 -0.32 -4.48
CA ILE A 397 -5.70 -1.77 -4.37
C ILE A 397 -6.99 -2.31 -5.02
N ARG A 398 -7.79 -1.46 -5.66
CA ARG A 398 -8.97 -1.88 -6.40
C ARG A 398 -8.57 -2.43 -7.77
N SER A 399 -9.21 -3.50 -8.23
CA SER A 399 -8.86 -4.08 -9.55
C SER A 399 -9.15 -3.16 -10.73
N HIS A 400 -10.10 -2.24 -10.58
CA HIS A 400 -10.45 -1.24 -11.60
C HIS A 400 -9.73 0.12 -11.39
N TRP A 401 -8.61 0.16 -10.66
CA TRP A 401 -7.83 1.39 -10.44
C TRP A 401 -7.22 1.98 -11.72
N THR A 402 -7.20 1.20 -12.80
CA THR A 402 -6.77 1.58 -14.15
C THR A 402 -7.74 2.51 -14.86
N ASP A 403 -9.00 2.54 -14.44
CA ASP A 403 -10.10 3.09 -15.24
C ASP A 403 -10.25 4.59 -15.04
N VAL A 404 -9.97 5.07 -13.83
CA VAL A 404 -10.05 6.49 -13.49
C VAL A 404 -8.96 7.28 -14.22
N GLN A 405 -9.34 8.40 -14.80
CA GLN A 405 -8.48 9.27 -15.58
C GLN A 405 -8.69 10.73 -15.19
N VAL A 406 -7.60 11.49 -15.13
CA VAL A 406 -7.63 12.95 -15.04
C VAL A 406 -6.94 13.50 -16.27
N LYS A 407 -7.62 14.37 -17.03
CA LYS A 407 -7.11 14.95 -18.29
C LYS A 407 -6.59 13.86 -19.25
N GLY A 408 -7.33 12.76 -19.38
CA GLY A 408 -7.00 11.62 -20.25
C GLY A 408 -5.79 10.78 -19.82
N THR A 409 -5.30 10.95 -18.59
CA THR A 409 -4.18 10.17 -18.04
C THR A 409 -4.69 9.32 -16.87
N SER A 410 -4.47 8.01 -16.92
CA SER A 410 -4.82 7.10 -15.81
C SER A 410 -3.82 7.18 -14.65
N LEU A 411 -4.23 6.74 -13.46
CA LEU A 411 -3.36 6.71 -12.28
C LEU A 411 -2.09 5.84 -12.50
N PRO A 412 -2.15 4.61 -13.04
CA PRO A 412 -0.95 3.83 -13.34
C PRO A 412 0.02 4.56 -14.27
N ARG A 413 -0.51 5.25 -15.29
CA ARG A 413 0.30 6.04 -16.22
C ARG A 413 0.98 7.22 -15.51
N ALA A 414 0.25 7.93 -14.64
CA ALA A 414 0.80 9.03 -13.86
C ALA A 414 1.95 8.56 -12.94
N LEU A 415 1.79 7.42 -12.28
CA LEU A 415 2.84 6.80 -11.45
C LEU A 415 4.05 6.40 -12.28
N HIS A 416 3.85 5.87 -13.49
CA HIS A 416 4.96 5.59 -14.41
C HIS A 416 5.71 6.86 -14.84
N CYS A 417 4.99 7.94 -15.13
CA CYS A 417 5.59 9.23 -15.43
C CYS A 417 6.39 9.80 -14.26
N TRP A 418 5.89 9.61 -13.03
CA TRP A 418 6.59 9.99 -11.82
C TRP A 418 7.84 9.15 -11.58
N ASP A 419 7.76 7.84 -11.77
CA ASP A 419 8.93 6.96 -11.69
C ASP A 419 10.02 7.42 -12.66
N ARG A 420 9.66 7.72 -13.91
CA ARG A 420 10.60 8.24 -14.93
C ARG A 420 11.21 9.60 -14.55
N SER A 421 10.41 10.52 -14.01
CA SER A 421 10.92 11.85 -13.63
C SER A 421 11.98 11.80 -12.52
N LEU A 422 11.86 10.82 -11.62
CA LEU A 422 12.84 10.58 -10.56
C LEU A 422 14.13 9.95 -11.09
N HIS A 423 14.06 9.13 -12.16
CA HIS A 423 15.25 8.57 -12.81
C HIS A 423 16.04 9.63 -13.60
N ASP A 424 15.34 10.53 -14.29
CA ASP A 424 15.97 11.56 -15.15
C ASP A 424 16.51 12.78 -14.36
N SER A 425 16.22 12.87 -13.07
CA SER A 425 16.67 13.95 -12.16
C SER A 425 18.20 14.15 -12.09
N HIS A 426 18.98 13.17 -12.57
CA HIS A 426 20.44 13.23 -12.66
C HIS A 426 20.99 13.85 -13.97
N LYS A 427 20.15 14.23 -14.94
CA LYS A 427 20.59 14.85 -16.21
C LYS A 427 20.35 16.37 -16.21
N ALA A 428 21.41 17.14 -16.49
CA ALA A 428 21.53 18.57 -16.22
C ALA A 428 20.66 19.55 -17.07
N ASN A 429 19.73 19.09 -17.90
CA ASN A 429 18.90 19.96 -18.75
C ASN A 429 17.42 19.54 -18.67
N LYS A 430 16.60 20.33 -17.98
CA LYS A 430 15.20 20.02 -17.65
C LYS A 430 14.23 20.56 -18.69
N ALA A 431 13.60 19.66 -19.44
CA ALA A 431 12.26 19.88 -19.98
C ALA A 431 11.31 18.88 -19.32
N PRO A 432 10.04 19.24 -19.02
CA PRO A 432 9.03 18.27 -18.61
C PRO A 432 8.96 17.12 -19.62
N LEU A 433 8.79 15.88 -19.15
CA LEU A 433 8.58 14.73 -20.04
C LEU A 433 7.35 15.00 -20.91
N LYS A 434 7.57 15.26 -22.21
CA LYS A 434 6.50 15.58 -23.16
C LYS A 434 5.49 14.42 -23.18
N GLY A 435 4.22 14.71 -22.84
CA GLY A 435 3.14 13.71 -22.80
C GLY A 435 3.14 12.79 -21.56
N CYS A 436 3.88 13.15 -20.49
CA CYS A 436 3.93 12.39 -19.24
C CYS A 436 3.64 13.30 -18.01
N PRO A 437 2.37 13.76 -17.83
CA PRO A 437 2.01 14.62 -16.71
C PRO A 437 2.03 13.86 -15.38
N ILE A 438 2.42 14.56 -14.31
CA ILE A 438 2.49 14.02 -12.94
C ILE A 438 1.68 14.82 -11.92
N HIS A 439 1.27 16.04 -12.26
CA HIS A 439 0.34 16.86 -11.47
C HIS A 439 -1.02 16.89 -12.18
N LEU A 440 -1.94 16.07 -11.70
CA LEU A 440 -3.21 15.76 -12.34
C LEU A 440 -4.34 15.99 -11.35
N VAL A 441 -4.78 17.23 -11.23
CA VAL A 441 -5.93 17.63 -10.40
C VAL A 441 -7.06 18.11 -11.29
N ASP A 442 -8.27 17.60 -11.04
CA ASP A 442 -9.47 18.04 -11.74
C ASP A 442 -9.86 19.47 -11.35
N SER A 443 -10.49 20.17 -12.30
CA SER A 443 -10.90 21.57 -12.13
C SER A 443 -12.42 21.74 -11.93
N CYS A 444 -13.22 20.72 -12.20
CA CYS A 444 -14.66 20.82 -12.09
C CYS A 444 -15.10 20.83 -10.60
N PRO A 445 -16.14 21.62 -10.24
CA PRO A 445 -16.39 21.95 -8.83
C PRO A 445 -17.41 21.06 -8.12
N TRP A 446 -17.88 19.96 -8.72
CA TRP A 446 -18.87 19.07 -8.10
C TRP A 446 -18.47 17.59 -8.19
N PRO A 447 -18.96 16.72 -7.28
CA PRO A 447 -18.63 15.30 -7.32
C PRO A 447 -19.20 14.63 -8.58
N HIS A 448 -18.45 13.68 -9.14
CA HIS A 448 -18.80 12.95 -10.37
C HIS A 448 -18.91 13.82 -11.63
N CYS A 449 -18.31 15.01 -11.65
CA CYS A 449 -18.12 15.74 -12.91
C CYS A 449 -17.11 15.06 -13.84
N ASN A 450 -16.26 14.18 -13.31
CA ASN A 450 -15.35 13.38 -14.11
C ASN A 450 -16.06 12.10 -14.59
N PRO A 451 -16.15 11.84 -15.91
CA PRO A 451 -16.89 10.70 -16.45
C PRO A 451 -16.23 9.34 -16.16
N SER A 452 -14.94 9.33 -15.79
CA SER A 452 -14.20 8.12 -15.43
C SER A 452 -14.28 7.76 -13.95
N CYS A 453 -15.11 8.47 -13.18
CA CYS A 453 -15.31 8.15 -11.78
C CYS A 453 -15.84 6.72 -11.60
N PRO A 454 -15.48 6.04 -10.50
CA PRO A 454 -16.09 4.77 -10.13
C PRO A 454 -17.62 4.89 -10.03
N THR A 455 -18.31 3.75 -10.17
CA THR A 455 -19.77 3.72 -9.97
C THR A 455 -20.12 4.15 -8.55
N ILE A 456 -21.19 4.94 -8.44
CA ILE A 456 -21.66 5.47 -7.17
C ILE A 456 -22.42 4.37 -6.46
N ARG A 457 -22.14 4.18 -5.18
CA ARG A 457 -22.89 3.25 -4.34
C ARG A 457 -23.55 4.02 -3.22
N ASP A 458 -24.83 3.75 -3.01
CA ASP A 458 -25.55 4.28 -1.87
C ASP A 458 -24.89 3.80 -0.57
N GLN A 459 -24.57 4.72 0.34
CA GLN A 459 -23.80 4.43 1.54
C GLN A 459 -24.51 3.48 2.53
N PHE A 460 -25.84 3.38 2.45
CA PHE A 460 -26.63 2.56 3.38
C PHE A 460 -27.01 1.20 2.79
N THR A 461 -27.37 1.18 1.51
CA THR A 461 -27.89 0.00 0.82
C THR A 461 -26.83 -0.71 -0.03
N GLY A 462 -25.72 -0.03 -0.34
CA GLY A 462 -24.66 -0.54 -1.23
C GLY A 462 -25.10 -0.68 -2.69
N GLN A 463 -26.30 -0.25 -3.05
CA GLN A 463 -26.82 -0.34 -4.41
C GLN A 463 -26.15 0.67 -5.33
N GLU A 464 -25.91 0.28 -6.58
CA GLU A 464 -25.33 1.18 -7.58
C GLU A 464 -26.36 2.23 -8.02
N MET A 465 -25.88 3.46 -8.07
CA MET A 465 -26.64 4.62 -8.54
C MET A 465 -25.99 5.14 -9.81
N ASN A 466 -26.79 5.47 -10.82
CA ASN A 466 -26.25 6.14 -11.99
C ASN A 466 -25.97 7.62 -11.68
N VAL A 467 -25.09 8.24 -12.48
CA VAL A 467 -24.64 9.62 -12.25
C VAL A 467 -25.79 10.62 -12.29
N ALA A 468 -26.79 10.41 -13.16
CA ALA A 468 -27.95 11.31 -13.25
C ALA A 468 -28.83 11.23 -11.99
N GLN A 469 -29.09 10.04 -11.47
CA GLN A 469 -29.77 9.83 -10.20
C GLN A 469 -28.99 10.52 -9.09
N PHE A 470 -27.69 10.25 -8.97
CA PHE A 470 -26.86 10.88 -7.96
C PHE A 470 -26.89 12.40 -8.03
N LEU A 471 -26.74 13.00 -9.21
CA LEU A 471 -26.80 14.46 -9.35
C LEU A 471 -28.17 15.01 -8.94
N MET A 472 -29.27 14.37 -9.35
CA MET A 472 -30.61 14.74 -8.88
C MET A 472 -30.73 14.64 -7.34
N HIS A 473 -30.15 13.59 -6.73
CA HIS A 473 -30.06 13.47 -5.28
C HIS A 473 -29.19 14.56 -4.65
N MET A 474 -28.14 15.02 -5.31
CA MET A 474 -27.29 16.11 -4.83
C MET A 474 -27.91 17.51 -4.98
N GLY A 475 -29.20 17.59 -5.33
CA GLY A 475 -29.88 18.87 -5.54
C GLY A 475 -29.44 19.56 -6.83
N PHE A 476 -28.82 18.84 -7.77
CA PHE A 476 -28.46 19.35 -9.08
C PHE A 476 -29.72 19.62 -9.89
N ASP A 477 -30.12 20.88 -9.93
CA ASP A 477 -31.15 21.32 -10.87
C ASP A 477 -30.52 21.45 -12.27
N VAL A 478 -30.83 20.45 -13.10
CA VAL A 478 -30.40 20.39 -14.50
C VAL A 478 -30.78 21.67 -15.24
N GLN A 479 -31.93 22.30 -14.95
CA GLN A 479 -32.34 23.52 -15.64
C GLN A 479 -31.43 24.69 -15.28
N THR A 480 -31.22 24.93 -13.98
CA THR A 480 -30.35 26.01 -13.49
C THR A 480 -28.91 25.83 -13.99
N VAL A 481 -28.36 24.61 -13.95
CA VAL A 481 -26.97 24.37 -14.38
C VAL A 481 -26.82 24.43 -15.89
N ALA A 482 -27.79 23.91 -16.65
CA ALA A 482 -27.78 24.02 -18.11
C ALA A 482 -27.83 25.50 -18.53
N GLN A 483 -28.64 26.32 -17.84
CA GLN A 483 -28.73 27.75 -18.09
C GLN A 483 -27.42 28.49 -17.76
N GLN A 484 -26.74 28.14 -16.65
CA GLN A 484 -25.42 28.69 -16.28
C GLN A 484 -24.31 28.28 -17.26
N GLN A 485 -24.41 27.08 -17.85
CA GLN A 485 -23.44 26.54 -18.81
C GLN A 485 -23.78 26.91 -20.26
N GLY A 486 -24.89 27.60 -20.52
CA GLY A 486 -25.37 27.90 -21.88
C GLY A 486 -25.73 26.64 -22.69
N LEU A 487 -26.16 25.57 -22.02
CA LEU A 487 -26.53 24.29 -22.61
C LEU A 487 -28.04 24.08 -22.51
N GLU A 488 -28.59 23.25 -23.40
CA GLU A 488 -29.95 22.72 -23.25
C GLU A 488 -29.97 21.66 -22.14
N PRO A 489 -30.99 21.63 -21.24
CA PRO A 489 -31.09 20.66 -20.15
C PRO A 489 -31.00 19.20 -20.61
N SER A 490 -31.60 18.89 -21.75
CA SER A 490 -31.56 17.55 -22.37
C SER A 490 -30.16 17.17 -22.86
N LYS A 491 -29.39 18.15 -23.34
CA LYS A 491 -28.00 17.98 -23.76
C LYS A 491 -27.07 17.78 -22.57
N LEU A 492 -27.30 18.52 -21.49
CA LEU A 492 -26.59 18.35 -20.21
C LEU A 492 -26.85 16.95 -19.63
N LEU A 493 -28.11 16.51 -19.58
CA LEU A 493 -28.48 15.15 -19.16
C LEU A 493 -27.87 14.06 -20.06
N GLY A 494 -27.82 14.30 -21.38
CA GLY A 494 -27.13 13.43 -22.34
C GLY A 494 -25.64 13.26 -22.04
N MET A 495 -24.92 14.36 -21.78
CA MET A 495 -23.51 14.33 -21.40
C MET A 495 -23.28 13.61 -20.06
N LEU A 496 -24.16 13.83 -19.08
CA LEU A 496 -24.11 13.21 -17.76
C LEU A 496 -24.42 11.70 -17.77
N SER A 497 -25.15 11.22 -18.78
CA SER A 497 -25.55 9.81 -18.91
C SER A 497 -24.66 8.99 -19.86
N SER A 498 -23.93 9.65 -20.75
CA SER A 498 -23.11 8.98 -21.78
C SER A 498 -21.60 9.04 -21.52
N GLY A 499 -21.16 9.67 -20.42
CA GLY A 499 -19.75 9.74 -20.05
C GLY A 499 -18.84 10.40 -21.10
N SER A 500 -19.42 11.24 -21.97
CA SER A 500 -18.75 11.87 -23.13
C SER A 500 -18.79 13.39 -23.07
#